data_AF-A0A0Q8DQG5-F1
#
_entry.id   AF-A0A0Q8DQG5-F1
#
_cell.length_a   1.000
_cell.length_b   1.000
_cell.length_c   1.000
_cell.angle_alpha   90.00
_cell.angle_beta   90.00
_cell.angle_gamma   90.00
#
_symmetry.space_group_name_H-M   'P 1'
#
loop_
_entity.id
_entity.type
_entity.pdbx_description
1 polymer ?
#
loop_
_entity_poly.entity_id
_entity_poly.type
_entity_poly.pdbx_seq_one_letter_code
_entity_poly.pdbx_strand_id
1 'polypeptide(L)'
;MEFTKPELEYFELLPLLLVLGGACVGVLIEAFVARHRRRSPQIVLCNAVLLAALISTITIGRGLDPHTGAGGSEGRGIVGAEGSVIVDGPTVYLWGLVLVFAIGGVALFAERRLEGGVSAFTGQAAALPGTC
;
A
#
# COMPACT_ATOMS: atom_id res chain seq x y z
N MET A 1 -40.95 5.53 -10.84
CA MET A 1 -39.77 5.98 -10.06
C MET A 1 -38.57 5.45 -10.80
N GLU A 2 -37.81 6.35 -11.41
CA GLU A 2 -36.61 6.01 -12.14
C GLU A 2 -35.49 5.73 -11.11
N PHE A 3 -35.01 4.50 -11.08
CA PHE A 3 -33.88 4.13 -10.23
C PHE A 3 -32.60 4.52 -10.96
N THR A 4 -32.11 5.73 -10.70
CA THR A 4 -30.76 6.12 -11.10
C THR A 4 -29.78 5.38 -10.19
N LYS A 5 -29.03 4.44 -10.77
CA LYS A 5 -27.97 3.71 -10.06
C LYS A 5 -26.92 4.72 -9.59
N PRO A 6 -26.49 4.70 -8.32
CA PRO A 6 -25.32 5.46 -7.89
C PRO A 6 -24.12 5.02 -8.72
N GLU A 7 -23.58 5.92 -9.53
CA GLU A 7 -22.33 5.67 -10.23
C GLU A 7 -21.21 5.84 -9.23
N LEU A 8 -20.86 4.73 -8.58
CA LEU A 8 -19.65 4.66 -7.78
C LEU A 8 -18.46 4.70 -8.74
N GLU A 9 -17.59 5.67 -8.51
CA GLU A 9 -16.28 5.84 -9.12
C GLU A 9 -15.31 4.75 -8.65
N TYR A 10 -15.61 3.52 -9.05
CA TYR A 10 -14.85 2.33 -8.71
C TYR A 10 -13.44 2.36 -9.29
N PHE A 11 -13.25 3.10 -10.38
CA PHE A 11 -11.95 3.20 -11.05
C PHE A 11 -10.98 4.07 -10.23
N GLU A 12 -11.49 5.13 -9.62
CA GLU A 12 -10.76 6.11 -8.82
C GLU A 12 -10.39 5.54 -7.45
N LEU A 13 -11.27 4.69 -6.89
CA LEU A 13 -11.06 4.00 -5.61
C LEU A 13 -10.23 2.72 -5.74
N LEU A 14 -9.86 2.33 -6.97
CA LEU A 14 -9.17 1.08 -7.26
C LEU A 14 -7.86 0.88 -6.46
N PRO A 15 -7.01 1.89 -6.23
CA PRO A 15 -5.80 1.74 -5.42
C PRO A 15 -6.10 1.30 -3.97
N LEU A 16 -7.14 1.87 -3.37
CA LEU A 16 -7.58 1.51 -2.01
C LEU A 16 -8.13 0.09 -1.99
N LEU A 17 -8.94 -0.28 -2.97
CA LEU A 17 -9.52 -1.62 -3.09
C LEU A 17 -8.46 -2.69 -3.28
N LEU A 18 -7.41 -2.41 -4.06
CA LEU A 18 -6.28 -3.33 -4.25
C LEU A 18 -5.55 -3.59 -2.93
N VAL A 19 -5.24 -2.54 -2.17
CA VAL A 19 -4.53 -2.69 -0.88
C VAL A 19 -5.39 -3.44 0.12
N LEU A 20 -6.67 -3.08 0.28
CA LEU A 20 -7.57 -3.73 1.22
C LEU A 20 -7.85 -5.19 0.84
N GLY A 21 -8.18 -5.43 -0.43
CA GLY A 21 -8.42 -6.78 -0.94
C GLY A 21 -7.18 -7.66 -0.85
N GLY A 22 -6.01 -7.11 -1.18
CA GLY A 22 -4.72 -7.79 -1.01
C GLY A 22 -4.41 -8.13 0.45
N ALA A 23 -4.71 -7.24 1.39
CA ALA A 23 -4.57 -7.50 2.81
C ALA A 23 -5.48 -8.65 3.28
N CYS A 24 -6.74 -8.69 2.82
CA CYS A 24 -7.65 -9.80 3.10
C CYS A 24 -7.11 -11.13 2.56
N VAL A 25 -6.58 -11.16 1.33
CA VAL A 25 -5.93 -12.36 0.77
C VAL A 25 -4.72 -12.77 1.61
N GLY A 26 -3.92 -11.80 2.08
CA GLY A 26 -2.80 -12.06 2.98
C GLY A 26 -3.24 -12.72 4.29
N VAL A 27 -4.35 -12.28 4.88
CA VAL A 27 -4.93 -12.89 6.09
C VAL A 27 -5.38 -14.33 5.81
N LEU A 28 -5.97 -14.61 4.65
CA LEU A 28 -6.35 -15.97 4.26
C LEU A 28 -5.11 -16.86 4.10
N ILE A 29 -4.05 -16.38 3.43
CA ILE A 29 -2.78 -17.12 3.33
C ILE A 29 -2.23 -17.43 4.73
N GLU A 30 -2.27 -16.46 5.64
CA GLU A 30 -1.82 -16.63 7.02
C GLU A 30 -2.65 -17.67 7.77
N ALA A 31 -3.96 -17.77 7.50
CA ALA A 31 -4.84 -18.74 8.13
C ALA A 31 -4.54 -20.18 7.66
N PHE A 32 -4.25 -20.38 6.36
CA PHE A 32 -4.16 -21.73 5.77
C PHE A 32 -2.74 -22.27 5.60
N VAL A 33 -1.70 -21.43 5.53
CA VAL A 33 -0.32 -21.88 5.29
C VAL A 33 0.38 -22.23 6.61
N ALA A 34 1.27 -23.23 6.64
CA ALA A 34 2.07 -23.57 7.82
C ALA A 34 3.17 -22.53 8.10
N ARG A 35 3.45 -22.23 9.38
CA ARG A 35 4.35 -21.15 9.86
C ARG A 35 5.70 -21.05 9.13
N HIS A 36 6.29 -22.18 8.76
CA HIS A 36 7.60 -22.24 8.10
C HIS A 36 7.59 -21.75 6.63
N ARG A 37 6.43 -21.77 5.93
CA ARG A 37 6.32 -21.39 4.51
C ARG A 37 5.60 -20.06 4.28
N ARG A 38 5.11 -19.39 5.34
CA ARG A 38 4.30 -18.16 5.18
C ARG A 38 5.09 -16.98 4.63
N ARG A 39 6.38 -16.91 4.92
CA ARG A 39 7.19 -15.72 4.63
C ARG A 39 7.28 -15.40 3.14
N SER A 40 7.66 -16.36 2.30
CA SER A 40 7.79 -16.15 0.86
C SER A 40 6.49 -15.69 0.17
N PRO A 41 5.34 -16.38 0.33
CA PRO A 41 4.10 -15.96 -0.30
C PRO A 41 3.62 -14.60 0.22
N GLN A 42 3.81 -14.29 1.51
CA GLN A 42 3.42 -12.98 2.05
C GLN A 42 4.25 -11.83 1.46
N ILE A 43 5.58 -12.01 1.32
CA ILE A 43 6.44 -10.98 0.71
C ILE A 43 6.08 -10.78 -0.77
N VAL A 44 5.85 -11.87 -1.50
CA VAL A 44 5.48 -11.80 -2.92
C VAL A 44 4.11 -11.15 -3.10
N LEU A 45 3.10 -11.58 -2.33
CA LEU A 45 1.77 -10.99 -2.37
C LEU A 45 1.79 -9.51 -2.01
N CYS A 46 2.48 -9.14 -0.93
CA CYS A 46 2.54 -7.76 -0.49
C CYS A 46 3.19 -6.85 -1.55
N ASN A 47 4.33 -7.25 -2.14
CA ASN A 47 4.93 -6.50 -3.24
C ASN A 47 4.02 -6.43 -4.46
N ALA A 48 3.38 -7.54 -4.85
CA ALA A 48 2.50 -7.57 -6.01
C ALA A 48 1.30 -6.63 -5.85
N VAL A 49 0.67 -6.62 -4.67
CA VAL A 49 -0.45 -5.74 -4.34
C VAL A 49 -0.02 -4.28 -4.35
N LEU A 50 1.12 -3.95 -3.72
CA LEU A 50 1.63 -2.58 -3.68
C LEU A 50 2.02 -2.06 -5.06
N LEU A 51 2.65 -2.89 -5.90
CA LEU A 51 2.98 -2.53 -7.29
C LEU A 51 1.73 -2.31 -8.13
N ALA A 52 0.74 -3.20 -8.02
CA ALA A 52 -0.54 -3.03 -8.71
C ALA A 52 -1.23 -1.73 -8.28
N ALA A 53 -1.29 -1.46 -6.96
CA ALA A 53 -1.87 -0.23 -6.44
C ALA A 53 -1.11 1.01 -6.92
N LEU A 54 0.22 0.97 -7.01
CA LEU A 54 1.03 2.07 -7.52
C LEU A 54 0.74 2.33 -9.01
N ILE A 55 0.70 1.28 -9.84
CA ILE A 55 0.37 1.40 -11.26
C ILE A 55 -1.04 1.99 -11.45
N SER A 56 -2.01 1.53 -10.68
CA SER A 56 -3.37 2.07 -10.69
C SER A 56 -3.40 3.54 -10.28
N THR A 57 -2.68 3.91 -9.22
CA THR A 57 -2.57 5.29 -8.73
C THR A 57 -2.00 6.22 -9.79
N ILE A 58 -0.94 5.77 -10.49
CA ILE A 58 -0.33 6.55 -11.58
C ILE A 58 -1.28 6.67 -12.78
N THR A 59 -1.98 5.59 -13.14
CA THR A 59 -2.94 5.60 -14.25
C THR A 59 -4.07 6.58 -13.98
N ILE A 60 -4.64 6.56 -12.77
CA ILE A 60 -5.68 7.49 -12.33
C ILE A 60 -5.12 8.92 -12.32
N GLY A 61 -3.93 9.11 -11.74
CA GLY A 61 -3.18 10.37 -11.72
C GLY A 61 -3.04 11.06 -13.09
N ARG A 62 -2.80 10.26 -14.13
CA ARG A 62 -2.69 10.75 -15.52
C ARG A 62 -4.03 11.04 -16.18
N GLY A 63 -5.08 10.34 -15.75
CA GLY A 63 -6.44 10.46 -16.26
C GLY A 63 -7.31 11.49 -15.56
N LEU A 64 -6.82 12.20 -14.53
CA LEU A 64 -7.58 13.29 -13.94
C LEU A 64 -7.75 14.42 -14.95
N ASP A 65 -8.97 14.61 -15.44
CA ASP A 65 -9.36 15.74 -16.26
C ASP A 65 -9.38 17.04 -15.43
N PRO A 66 -9.10 18.21 -16.04
CA PRO A 66 -9.29 19.51 -15.42
C PRO A 66 -10.77 19.78 -15.17
N HIS A 67 -11.29 19.27 -14.06
CA HIS A 67 -12.54 19.74 -13.49
C HIS A 67 -12.26 20.99 -12.68
N THR A 68 -12.98 22.08 -12.95
CA THR A 68 -12.95 23.29 -12.13
C THR A 68 -13.47 22.95 -10.73
N GLY A 69 -12.56 22.77 -9.76
CA GLY A 69 -12.91 22.65 -8.35
C GLY A 69 -13.74 23.86 -7.89
N ALA A 70 -14.62 23.65 -6.89
CA ALA A 70 -15.56 24.62 -6.33
C ALA A 70 -14.92 25.82 -5.59
N GLY A 71 -13.74 26.26 -6.00
CA GLY A 71 -12.96 27.32 -5.35
C GLY A 71 -12.06 28.13 -6.28
N GLY A 72 -12.35 28.21 -7.58
CA GLY A 72 -11.66 29.12 -8.50
C GLY A 72 -10.16 28.86 -8.68
N SER A 73 -9.66 27.70 -8.25
CA SER A 73 -8.30 27.26 -8.48
C SER A 73 -8.32 26.08 -9.44
N GLU A 74 -7.33 26.01 -10.33
CA GLU A 74 -7.14 24.98 -11.37
C GLU A 74 -6.83 23.58 -10.78
N GLY A 75 -7.59 23.14 -9.78
CA GLY A 75 -7.41 21.87 -9.10
C GLY A 75 -8.20 20.76 -9.79
N ARG A 76 -7.50 19.73 -10.26
CA ARG A 76 -8.09 18.49 -10.79
C ARG A 76 -8.57 17.61 -9.63
N GLY A 77 -9.86 17.29 -9.55
CA GLY A 77 -10.36 16.32 -8.56
C GLY A 77 -11.79 15.85 -8.79
N ILE A 78 -12.07 14.62 -8.37
CA ILE A 78 -13.39 14.01 -8.42
C ILE A 78 -13.81 13.56 -7.02
N VAL A 79 -15.11 13.67 -6.74
CA VAL A 79 -15.70 13.35 -5.43
C VAL A 79 -16.17 11.90 -5.46
N GLY A 80 -15.31 10.98 -5.04
CA GLY A 80 -15.61 9.55 -4.92
C GLY A 80 -16.37 9.21 -3.63
N ALA A 81 -17.01 8.04 -3.62
CA ALA A 81 -17.74 7.49 -2.47
C ALA A 81 -18.77 8.45 -1.85
N GLU A 82 -19.65 9.03 -2.70
CA GLU A 82 -20.74 9.93 -2.27
C GLU A 82 -20.30 11.16 -1.46
N GLY A 83 -19.06 11.66 -1.65
CA GLY A 83 -18.55 12.78 -0.85
C GLY A 83 -17.56 12.39 0.23
N SER A 84 -17.34 11.10 0.48
CA SER A 84 -16.46 10.64 1.55
C SER A 84 -14.97 10.73 1.20
N VAL A 85 -14.61 10.65 -0.09
CA VAL A 85 -13.21 10.61 -0.52
C VAL A 85 -13.02 11.55 -1.71
N ILE A 86 -12.18 12.56 -1.54
CA ILE A 86 -11.78 13.46 -2.62
C ILE A 86 -10.54 12.85 -3.27
N VAL A 87 -10.62 12.54 -4.57
CA VAL A 87 -9.50 12.05 -5.35
C VAL A 87 -9.04 13.18 -6.26
N ASP A 88 -8.02 13.90 -5.81
CA ASP A 88 -7.42 15.03 -6.51
C ASP A 88 -5.92 14.84 -6.75
N GLY A 89 -5.29 15.76 -7.49
CA GLY A 89 -3.85 15.72 -7.76
C GLY A 89 -2.99 15.54 -6.49
N PRO A 90 -3.17 16.37 -5.45
CA PRO A 90 -2.50 16.21 -4.16
C PRO A 90 -2.71 14.83 -3.51
N THR A 91 -3.94 14.31 -3.50
CA THR A 91 -4.26 13.00 -2.91
C THR A 91 -3.53 11.88 -3.62
N VAL A 92 -3.58 11.84 -4.96
CA VAL A 92 -2.91 10.80 -5.75
C VAL A 92 -1.38 10.88 -5.59
N TYR A 93 -0.83 12.09 -5.45
CA TYR A 93 0.59 12.28 -5.17
C TYR A 93 0.99 11.68 -3.82
N LEU A 94 0.23 11.97 -2.76
CA LEU A 94 0.48 11.42 -1.43
C LEU A 94 0.34 9.90 -1.40
N TRP A 95 -0.69 9.35 -2.06
CA TRP A 95 -0.86 7.91 -2.18
C TRP A 95 0.33 7.26 -2.91
N GLY A 96 0.79 7.86 -4.00
CA GLY A 96 1.98 7.39 -4.73
C GLY A 96 3.22 7.36 -3.83
N LEU A 97 3.47 8.44 -3.07
CA LEU A 97 4.59 8.52 -2.14
C LEU A 97 4.54 7.43 -1.07
N VAL A 98 3.37 7.23 -0.45
CA VAL A 98 3.15 6.19 0.57
C VAL A 98 3.41 4.80 0.00
N LEU A 99 2.91 4.52 -1.21
CA LEU A 99 3.11 3.23 -1.87
C LEU A 99 4.59 2.97 -2.20
N VAL A 100 5.32 3.97 -2.67
CA VAL A 100 6.77 3.85 -2.93
C VAL A 100 7.53 3.52 -1.65
N PHE A 101 7.27 4.23 -0.55
CA PHE A 101 7.91 3.93 0.73
C PHE A 101 7.49 2.57 1.29
N ALA A 102 6.24 2.16 1.11
CA ALA A 102 5.78 0.84 1.51
C ALA A 102 6.52 -0.27 0.75
N ILE A 103 6.72 -0.14 -0.57
CA ILE A 103 7.50 -1.10 -1.36
C ILE A 103 8.94 -1.17 -0.86
N GLY A 104 9.58 -0.03 -0.62
CA GLY A 104 10.93 0.04 -0.04
C GLY A 104 11.02 -0.62 1.34
N GLY A 105 10.02 -0.38 2.20
CA GLY A 105 9.92 -1.01 3.52
C GLY A 105 9.79 -2.54 3.41
N VAL A 106 8.93 -3.04 2.53
CA VAL A 106 8.78 -4.49 2.32
C VAL A 106 10.06 -5.10 1.77
N ALA A 107 10.75 -4.43 0.84
CA ALA A 107 12.04 -4.88 0.32
C ALA A 107 13.10 -4.97 1.43
N LEU A 108 13.16 -3.97 2.33
CA LEU A 108 14.04 -3.96 3.49
C LEU A 108 13.74 -5.12 4.45
N PHE A 109 12.47 -5.42 4.73
CA PHE A 109 12.07 -6.56 5.56
C PHE A 109 12.27 -7.93 4.88
N ALA A 110 12.22 -7.96 3.55
CA ALA A 110 12.51 -9.15 2.76
C ALA A 110 14.00 -9.49 2.82
N GLU A 111 14.85 -8.47 2.79
CA GLU A 111 16.30 -8.60 2.93
C GLU A 111 16.67 -9.04 4.36
N ARG A 112 17.36 -10.18 4.48
CA ARG A 112 17.86 -10.71 5.76
C ARG A 112 19.27 -11.28 5.66
N ARG A 113 19.87 -11.26 4.46
CA ARG A 113 21.20 -11.83 4.21
C ARG A 113 22.30 -10.79 4.42
N LEU A 114 22.02 -9.52 4.17
CA LEU A 114 22.99 -8.42 4.35
C LEU A 114 23.48 -8.24 5.80
N GLU A 115 22.72 -8.67 6.81
CA GLU A 115 23.13 -8.64 8.24
C GLU A 115 23.18 -10.02 8.90
N GLY A 116 23.24 -11.12 8.13
CA GLY A 116 23.52 -12.46 8.67
C GLY A 116 22.59 -12.97 9.78
N GLY A 117 21.40 -12.39 9.97
CA GLY A 117 20.52 -12.74 11.09
C GLY A 117 21.07 -12.41 12.48
N VAL A 118 22.10 -11.55 12.57
CA VAL A 118 22.64 -11.06 13.83
C VAL A 118 22.33 -9.58 13.90
N SER A 119 21.43 -9.21 14.82
CA SER A 119 21.37 -7.84 15.30
C SER A 119 22.79 -7.42 15.71
N ALA A 120 23.37 -6.46 14.98
CA ALA A 120 24.65 -5.84 15.33
C ALA A 120 24.67 -5.23 16.76
N PHE A 121 23.51 -5.22 17.44
CA PHE A 121 23.28 -4.71 18.78
C PHE A 121 22.95 -5.77 19.85
N THR A 122 23.18 -7.07 19.62
CA THR A 122 23.10 -8.10 20.68
C THR A 122 24.45 -8.71 21.05
N GLY A 123 25.56 -8.09 20.62
CA GLY A 123 26.88 -8.41 21.14
C GLY A 123 27.05 -7.89 22.57
N GLN A 124 26.82 -8.76 23.56
CA GLN A 124 27.46 -8.69 24.90
C GLN A 124 27.02 -7.57 25.87
N ALA A 125 25.72 -7.41 26.15
CA ALA A 125 25.30 -6.66 27.35
C ALA A 125 25.22 -7.53 28.63
N ALA A 126 25.41 -8.86 28.50
CA ALA A 126 25.34 -9.81 29.61
C ALA A 126 26.55 -10.76 29.71
N ALA A 127 27.73 -10.33 29.25
CA ALA A 127 28.96 -10.98 29.67
C ALA A 127 29.23 -10.55 31.12
N LEU A 128 29.09 -11.50 32.06
CA LEU A 128 29.52 -11.29 33.44
C LEU A 128 31.04 -11.07 33.43
N PRO A 129 31.58 -10.09 34.18
CA PRO A 129 33.03 -9.95 34.33
C PRO A 129 33.59 -11.26 34.94
N GLY A 130 34.38 -12.01 34.17
CA GLY A 130 35.10 -13.20 34.65
C GLY A 130 34.76 -14.55 34.01
N THR A 131 34.01 -14.63 32.90
CA THR A 131 33.87 -15.90 32.18
C THR A 131 34.83 -15.97 31.01
N CYS A 132 35.75 -16.95 31.05
CA CYS A 132 36.58 -17.38 29.92
C CYS A 132 35.75 -18.13 28.87
#